data_AF-A0A4Q4M2X2-F1
#
_entry.id   AF-A0A4Q4M2X2-F1
#
_cell.length_a   1.000
_cell.length_b   1.000
_cell.length_c   1.000
_cell.angle_alpha   90.00
_cell.angle_beta   90.00
_cell.angle_gamma   90.00
#
_symmetry.space_group_name_H-M   'P 1'
#
loop_
_entity.id
_entity.type
_entity.pdbx_description
1 polymer ?
#
loop_
_entity_poly.entity_id
_entity_poly.type
_entity_poly.pdbx_seq_one_letter_code
_entity_poly.pdbx_strand_id
1 'polypeptide(L)'
;MVPTGSQQQRTLILDLGDVLFHWSSRDLTVLSPQIFHSVILSPTWAELERDHLEEAEALKIIGEQLSIDPGMISEALTQCRRTLCVDNNLIERLKKLKAEMNGRLKVYAMSNIAREDFARLQAVLSDWSLFDGVFTSFEAGMTKFELGFFEHVLDSIGCRDPTSVIFVDDKRGQVNTARSFGMQGIVFESPGALMRQLRNQLFDPVTRARRYMTDNAGKHVSRIEDGPELNEFFSQFMIHWELEDASLLSLSPPNTDAAEINATIEQASKEAKIWNYFNGPPIGTTKTFPDDVDDTANALLVFSPPASSANPVLDHMLQNRHAQDGLVLTYFCNKRPRLDPIVITNVIRVFYKYNRGADVKLELDYIRRILLNRAYIDGTDMYLSAETFLYFLSCLVEANTTAPEIQSLKEPIAAALRGYVGRRGDSFAVAARVLACQKLGVWVQPDLEYLKELQECDGGWEIGWVCRFGRSHKRIGNRGVPTAWAIKALEHEKILAHELQP
;
A
#
# COMPACT_ATOMS: atom_id res chain seq x y z
N MET A 1 -29.43 6.64 -21.89
CA MET A 1 -28.13 6.01 -22.20
C MET A 1 -27.07 6.87 -21.56
N VAL A 2 -26.60 6.46 -20.38
CA VAL A 2 -25.41 7.05 -19.75
C VAL A 2 -24.23 6.68 -20.65
N PRO A 3 -23.30 7.58 -20.99
CA PRO A 3 -22.08 7.17 -21.67
C PRO A 3 -21.39 6.19 -20.73
N THR A 4 -21.32 4.91 -21.12
CA THR A 4 -20.33 3.99 -20.59
C THR A 4 -19.00 4.70 -20.74
N GLY A 5 -18.40 5.14 -19.63
CA GLY A 5 -17.17 5.93 -19.65
C GLY A 5 -16.19 5.30 -20.62
N SER A 6 -15.81 6.05 -21.67
CA SER A 6 -14.82 5.58 -22.63
C SER A 6 -13.59 5.19 -21.83
N GLN A 7 -13.31 3.89 -21.70
CA GLN A 7 -12.15 3.44 -20.94
C GLN A 7 -10.91 3.99 -21.64
N GLN A 8 -10.28 4.97 -21.00
CA GLN A 8 -9.23 5.80 -21.59
C GLN A 8 -8.06 4.92 -22.03
N GLN A 9 -7.62 5.09 -23.27
CA GLN A 9 -6.38 4.49 -23.76
C GLN A 9 -5.21 5.03 -22.95
N ARG A 10 -4.31 4.15 -22.50
CA ARG A 10 -3.11 4.48 -21.75
C ARG A 10 -1.87 4.20 -22.58
N THR A 11 -0.84 4.99 -22.36
CA THR A 11 0.46 4.82 -23.01
C THR A 11 1.53 4.63 -21.95
N LEU A 12 2.43 3.68 -22.17
CA LEU A 12 3.64 3.48 -21.39
C LEU A 12 4.85 3.70 -22.31
N ILE A 13 5.70 4.66 -21.96
CA ILE A 13 6.98 4.91 -22.64
C ILE A 13 8.08 4.46 -21.69
N LEU A 14 8.91 3.53 -22.15
CA LEU A 14 10.01 2.95 -21.39
C LEU A 14 11.35 3.40 -21.97
N ASP A 15 12.25 3.81 -21.10
CA ASP A 15 13.67 3.73 -21.42
C ASP A 15 14.11 2.27 -21.62
N LEU A 16 15.17 2.09 -22.38
CA LEU A 16 15.78 0.78 -22.62
C LEU A 16 16.95 0.55 -21.68
N GLY A 17 17.88 1.51 -21.61
CA GLY A 17 19.11 1.35 -20.87
C GLY A 17 18.92 1.46 -19.37
N ASP A 18 19.58 0.59 -18.60
CA ASP A 18 19.44 0.47 -17.15
C ASP A 18 18.00 0.20 -16.63
N VAL A 19 17.02 0.03 -17.54
CA VAL A 19 15.64 -0.38 -17.27
C VAL A 19 15.37 -1.81 -17.75
N LEU A 20 15.59 -2.10 -19.03
CA LEU A 20 15.37 -3.42 -19.64
C LEU A 20 16.67 -4.10 -20.07
N PHE A 21 17.67 -3.29 -20.43
CA PHE A 21 18.99 -3.74 -20.84
C PHE A 21 20.03 -3.16 -19.89
N HIS A 22 20.97 -3.99 -19.47
CA HIS A 22 21.97 -3.61 -18.48
C HIS A 22 23.37 -3.83 -19.02
N TRP A 23 24.26 -2.89 -18.69
CA TRP A 23 25.69 -3.01 -18.91
C TRP A 23 26.42 -2.83 -17.58
N SER A 24 27.58 -3.46 -17.46
CA SER A 24 28.49 -3.30 -16.32
C SER A 24 29.70 -2.48 -16.73
N SER A 25 29.91 -1.37 -16.03
CA SER A 25 31.19 -0.64 -16.07
C SER A 25 32.15 -1.08 -14.95
N ARG A 26 31.71 -2.00 -14.06
CA ARG A 26 32.50 -2.42 -12.88
C ARG A 26 33.73 -3.24 -13.25
N ASP A 27 33.62 -4.01 -14.34
CA ASP A 27 34.64 -4.96 -14.79
C ASP A 27 35.57 -4.36 -15.86
N LEU A 28 35.50 -3.04 -16.07
CA LEU A 28 36.40 -2.34 -16.97
C LEU A 28 37.84 -2.40 -16.45
N THR A 29 38.76 -2.77 -17.32
CA THR A 29 40.19 -2.92 -16.98
C THR A 29 41.03 -1.75 -17.49
N VAL A 30 40.57 -1.06 -18.54
CA VAL A 30 41.33 0.01 -19.21
C VAL A 30 40.92 1.41 -18.73
N LEU A 31 39.71 1.59 -18.21
CA LEU A 31 39.23 2.86 -17.66
C LEU A 31 38.51 2.61 -16.34
N SER A 32 38.58 3.55 -15.41
CA SER A 32 37.74 3.51 -14.20
C SER A 32 36.27 3.75 -14.56
N PRO A 33 35.31 3.23 -13.76
CA PRO A 33 33.89 3.49 -13.97
C PRO A 33 33.55 4.99 -14.03
N GLN A 34 34.21 5.83 -13.23
CA GLN A 34 33.97 7.27 -13.20
C GLN A 34 34.43 7.97 -14.49
N ILE A 35 35.59 7.57 -15.02
CA ILE A 35 36.11 8.14 -16.28
C ILE A 35 35.23 7.68 -17.45
N PHE A 36 34.88 6.41 -17.51
CA PHE A 36 33.98 5.88 -18.53
C PHE A 36 32.61 6.56 -18.50
N HIS A 37 32.08 6.85 -17.31
CA HIS A 37 30.83 7.61 -17.19
C HIS A 37 30.97 9.03 -17.74
N SER A 38 32.12 9.67 -17.57
CA SER A 38 32.38 11.01 -18.13
C SER A 38 32.45 11.00 -19.67
N VAL A 39 32.89 9.89 -20.28
CA VAL A 39 32.83 9.69 -21.74
C VAL A 39 31.38 9.67 -22.21
N ILE A 40 30.53 8.83 -21.61
CA ILE A 40 29.12 8.65 -22.02
C ILE A 40 28.28 9.91 -21.75
N LEU A 41 28.62 10.69 -20.72
CA LEU A 41 27.93 11.95 -20.44
C LEU A 41 28.47 13.15 -21.23
N SER A 42 29.46 12.95 -22.12
CA SER A 42 30.03 14.06 -22.89
C SER A 42 29.04 14.60 -23.94
N PRO A 43 29.07 15.90 -24.26
CA PRO A 43 28.25 16.45 -25.34
C PRO A 43 28.52 15.77 -26.70
N THR A 44 29.77 15.38 -26.95
CA THR A 44 30.18 14.67 -28.17
C THR A 44 29.54 13.28 -28.25
N TRP A 45 29.36 12.58 -27.13
CA TRP A 45 28.63 11.32 -27.10
C TRP A 45 27.17 11.51 -27.51
N ALA A 46 26.53 12.60 -27.08
CA ALA A 46 25.17 12.94 -27.51
C ALA A 46 25.07 13.27 -29.01
N GLU A 47 26.15 13.70 -29.68
CA GLU A 47 26.17 13.85 -31.15
C GLU A 47 26.25 12.48 -31.85
N LEU A 48 27.02 11.53 -31.31
CA LEU A 48 27.04 10.15 -31.78
C LEU A 48 25.65 9.50 -31.63
N GLU A 49 25.01 9.69 -30.47
CA GLU A 49 23.65 9.19 -30.23
C GLU A 49 22.59 9.83 -31.12
N ARG A 50 22.88 10.97 -31.78
CA ARG A 50 22.02 11.63 -32.76
C ARG A 50 22.37 11.30 -34.22
N ASP A 51 23.30 10.37 -34.44
CA ASP A 51 23.80 10.00 -35.78
C ASP A 51 24.48 11.18 -36.51
N HIS A 52 24.97 12.19 -35.77
CA HIS A 52 25.67 13.34 -36.35
C HIS A 52 27.18 13.12 -36.49
N LEU A 53 27.74 12.14 -35.78
CA LEU A 53 29.15 11.76 -35.82
C LEU A 53 29.29 10.24 -35.90
N GLU A 54 30.30 9.77 -36.61
CA GLU A 54 30.72 8.37 -36.54
C GLU A 54 31.44 8.07 -35.22
N GLU A 55 31.33 6.84 -34.71
CA GLU A 55 31.92 6.44 -33.42
C GLU A 55 33.41 6.79 -33.35
N ALA A 56 34.20 6.42 -34.38
CA ALA A 56 35.64 6.67 -34.40
C ALA A 56 36.00 8.16 -34.28
N GLU A 57 35.21 9.05 -34.89
CA GLU A 57 35.41 10.49 -34.79
C GLU A 57 35.00 11.01 -33.40
N ALA A 58 33.86 10.55 -32.87
CA ALA A 58 33.42 10.90 -31.53
C ALA A 58 34.46 10.49 -30.46
N LEU A 59 35.02 9.28 -30.54
CA LEU A 59 36.04 8.81 -29.59
C LEU A 59 37.31 9.65 -29.65
N LYS A 60 37.71 10.11 -30.85
CA LYS A 60 38.86 11.00 -31.01
C LYS A 60 38.62 12.35 -30.32
N ILE A 61 37.47 12.98 -30.58
CA ILE A 61 37.10 14.27 -29.99
C ILE A 61 36.97 14.16 -28.47
N ILE A 62 36.32 13.11 -27.96
CA ILE A 62 36.18 12.88 -26.51
C ILE A 62 37.55 12.62 -25.88
N GLY A 63 38.41 11.85 -26.55
CA GLY A 63 39.78 11.61 -26.09
C GLY A 63 40.58 12.90 -25.94
N GLU A 64 40.46 13.82 -26.90
CA GLU A 64 41.06 15.16 -26.82
C GLU A 64 40.44 15.99 -25.67
N GLN A 65 39.12 16.00 -25.53
CA GLN A 65 38.39 16.76 -24.49
C GLN A 65 38.72 16.30 -23.07
N LEU A 66 38.85 14.99 -22.87
CA LEU A 66 39.08 14.38 -21.55
C LEU A 66 40.55 14.03 -21.30
N SER A 67 41.44 14.28 -22.26
CA SER A 67 42.86 13.87 -22.22
C SER A 67 43.05 12.36 -22.00
N ILE A 68 42.28 11.55 -22.75
CA ILE A 68 42.29 10.08 -22.71
C ILE A 68 42.64 9.55 -24.10
N ASP A 69 43.44 8.49 -24.17
CA ASP A 69 43.71 7.81 -25.44
C ASP A 69 42.40 7.24 -26.05
N PRO A 70 42.03 7.60 -27.30
CA PRO A 70 40.81 7.10 -27.93
C PRO A 70 40.73 5.58 -28.04
N GLY A 71 41.88 4.89 -28.14
CA GLY A 71 41.96 3.43 -28.14
C GLY A 71 41.58 2.84 -26.79
N MET A 72 41.94 3.48 -25.68
CA MET A 72 41.46 3.09 -24.34
C MET A 72 39.95 3.26 -24.20
N ILE A 73 39.37 4.33 -24.75
CA ILE A 73 37.91 4.53 -24.77
C ILE A 73 37.23 3.43 -25.59
N SER A 74 37.76 3.13 -26.78
CA SER A 74 37.24 2.08 -27.66
C SER A 74 37.28 0.69 -27.01
N GLU A 75 38.37 0.36 -26.33
CA GLU A 75 38.51 -0.89 -25.60
C GLU A 75 37.55 -0.94 -24.39
N ALA A 76 37.38 0.17 -23.66
CA ALA A 76 36.42 0.25 -22.56
C ALA A 76 34.98 0.03 -23.04
N LEU A 77 34.59 0.65 -24.16
CA LEU A 77 33.29 0.43 -24.78
C LEU A 77 33.10 -1.04 -25.18
N THR A 78 34.13 -1.64 -25.79
CA THR A 78 34.10 -3.07 -26.15
C THR A 78 33.92 -3.96 -24.92
N GLN A 79 34.64 -3.69 -23.83
CA GLN A 79 34.48 -4.41 -22.56
C GLN A 79 33.08 -4.24 -21.99
N CYS A 80 32.56 -3.02 -21.94
CA CYS A 80 31.21 -2.73 -21.44
C CYS A 80 30.13 -3.42 -22.29
N ARG A 81 30.20 -3.32 -23.62
CA ARG A 81 29.26 -3.93 -24.57
C ARG A 81 29.21 -5.45 -24.46
N ARG A 82 30.31 -6.12 -24.08
CA ARG A 82 30.34 -7.58 -23.84
C ARG A 82 29.52 -8.01 -22.62
N THR A 83 29.22 -7.10 -21.70
CA THR A 83 28.44 -7.37 -20.49
C THR A 83 26.94 -7.20 -20.68
N LEU A 84 26.51 -6.76 -21.87
CA LEU A 84 25.11 -6.52 -22.20
C LEU A 84 24.25 -7.74 -21.84
N CYS A 85 23.28 -7.53 -20.96
CA CYS A 85 22.25 -8.50 -20.64
C CYS A 85 20.87 -7.85 -20.70
N VAL A 86 19.84 -8.69 -20.89
CA VAL A 86 18.44 -8.27 -20.96
C VAL A 86 17.65 -8.85 -19.79
N ASP A 87 16.83 -8.04 -19.15
CA ASP A 87 15.90 -8.50 -18.12
C ASP A 87 14.65 -9.12 -18.77
N ASN A 88 14.79 -10.38 -19.18
CA ASN A 88 13.67 -11.16 -19.74
C ASN A 88 12.51 -11.29 -18.74
N ASN A 89 12.76 -11.28 -17.43
CA ASN A 89 11.69 -11.39 -16.44
C ASN A 89 10.79 -10.16 -16.45
N LEU A 90 11.40 -8.96 -16.48
CA LEU A 90 10.66 -7.71 -16.55
C LEU A 90 9.89 -7.58 -17.87
N ILE A 91 10.51 -7.93 -19.00
CA ILE A 91 9.84 -7.93 -20.32
C ILE A 91 8.57 -8.81 -20.29
N GLU A 92 8.66 -10.04 -19.79
CA GLU A 92 7.51 -10.94 -19.73
C GLU A 92 6.42 -10.42 -18.77
N ARG A 93 6.80 -9.78 -17.65
CA ARG A 93 5.85 -9.14 -16.74
C ARG A 93 5.14 -7.95 -17.39
N LEU A 94 5.84 -7.16 -18.21
CA LEU A 94 5.27 -6.04 -18.98
C LEU A 94 4.37 -6.53 -20.12
N LYS A 95 4.75 -7.60 -20.83
CA LYS A 95 3.87 -8.24 -21.84
C LYS A 95 2.59 -8.75 -21.21
N LYS A 96 2.66 -9.41 -20.05
CA LYS A 96 1.49 -9.86 -19.29
C LYS A 96 0.61 -8.68 -18.89
N LEU A 97 1.19 -7.59 -18.39
CA LEU A 97 0.47 -6.35 -18.06
C LEU A 97 -0.23 -5.74 -19.28
N LYS A 98 0.45 -5.68 -20.43
CA LYS A 98 -0.12 -5.20 -21.70
C LYS A 98 -1.30 -6.07 -22.14
N ALA A 99 -1.17 -7.40 -22.02
CA ALA A 99 -2.25 -8.35 -22.30
C ALA A 99 -3.45 -8.17 -21.35
N GLU A 100 -3.23 -8.01 -20.04
CA GLU A 100 -4.29 -7.75 -19.04
C GLU A 100 -5.09 -6.47 -19.34
N MET A 101 -4.47 -5.49 -20.02
CA MET A 101 -5.13 -4.25 -20.44
C MET A 101 -6.00 -4.42 -21.70
N ASN A 102 -6.04 -5.60 -22.33
CA ASN A 102 -6.90 -5.94 -23.47
C ASN A 102 -6.86 -4.90 -24.60
N GLY A 103 -5.66 -4.50 -25.02
CA GLY A 103 -5.44 -3.53 -26.10
C GLY A 103 -5.59 -2.06 -25.69
N ARG A 104 -5.95 -1.76 -24.44
CA ARG A 104 -6.05 -0.39 -23.92
C ARG A 104 -4.71 0.22 -23.51
N LEU A 105 -3.64 -0.59 -23.44
CA LEU A 105 -2.28 -0.12 -23.16
C LEU A 105 -1.42 -0.21 -24.42
N LYS A 106 -0.89 0.92 -24.86
CA LYS A 106 0.19 1.00 -25.85
C LYS A 106 1.53 1.15 -25.14
N VAL A 107 2.54 0.44 -25.61
CA VAL A 107 3.87 0.44 -25.01
C VAL A 107 4.88 0.87 -26.06
N TYR A 108 5.68 1.89 -25.77
CA TYR A 108 6.72 2.39 -26.64
C TYR A 108 8.07 2.36 -25.93
N ALA A 109 9.14 2.21 -26.69
CA ALA A 109 10.48 2.49 -26.20
C ALA A 109 10.87 3.91 -26.63
N MET A 110 11.58 4.62 -25.76
CA MET A 110 12.25 5.88 -26.08
C MET A 110 13.65 5.77 -25.48
N SER A 111 14.71 5.86 -26.28
CA SER A 111 16.09 5.63 -25.79
C SER A 111 17.06 6.61 -26.44
N ASN A 112 17.94 7.20 -25.61
CA ASN A 112 19.21 7.70 -26.10
C ASN A 112 20.11 6.50 -26.37
N ILE A 113 20.49 6.28 -27.63
CA ILE A 113 21.30 5.14 -28.03
C ILE A 113 21.90 5.38 -29.42
N ALA A 114 23.16 4.99 -29.62
CA ALA A 114 23.79 4.99 -30.94
C ALA A 114 23.30 3.82 -31.81
N ARG A 115 23.38 3.98 -33.14
CA ARG A 115 22.89 3.02 -34.13
C ARG A 115 23.45 1.61 -33.93
N GLU A 116 24.76 1.49 -33.72
CA GLU A 116 25.45 0.21 -33.54
C GLU A 116 25.06 -0.47 -32.23
N ASP A 117 24.85 0.32 -31.16
CA ASP A 117 24.44 -0.23 -29.87
C ASP A 117 22.98 -0.69 -29.88
N PHE A 118 22.10 -0.01 -30.62
CA PHE A 118 20.74 -0.48 -30.84
C PHE A 118 20.71 -1.80 -31.62
N ALA A 119 21.56 -1.96 -32.63
CA ALA A 119 21.71 -3.23 -33.35
C ALA A 119 22.16 -4.38 -32.42
N ARG A 120 22.98 -4.10 -31.40
CA ARG A 120 23.35 -5.10 -30.37
C ARG A 120 22.15 -5.46 -29.50
N LEU A 121 21.31 -4.50 -29.11
CA LEU A 121 20.09 -4.80 -28.36
C LEU A 121 19.18 -5.74 -29.16
N GLN A 122 19.01 -5.48 -30.47
CA GLN A 122 18.21 -6.32 -31.37
C GLN A 122 18.78 -7.73 -31.54
N ALA A 123 20.10 -7.90 -31.45
CA ALA A 123 20.74 -9.20 -31.51
C ALA A 123 20.52 -10.03 -30.22
N VAL A 124 20.40 -9.38 -29.06
CA VAL A 124 20.22 -10.04 -27.75
C VAL A 124 18.74 -10.29 -27.42
N LEU A 125 17.85 -9.35 -27.76
CA LEU A 125 16.41 -9.51 -27.61
C LEU A 125 15.78 -9.91 -28.96
N SER A 126 15.39 -11.18 -29.08
CA SER A 126 14.79 -11.72 -30.31
C SER A 126 13.33 -11.34 -30.52
N ASP A 127 12.61 -10.96 -29.45
CA ASP A 127 11.18 -10.65 -29.51
C ASP A 127 10.88 -9.24 -28.97
N TRP A 128 10.61 -8.32 -29.89
CA TRP A 128 10.25 -6.93 -29.62
C TRP A 128 8.73 -6.68 -29.54
N SER A 129 7.90 -7.74 -29.53
CA SER A 129 6.43 -7.64 -29.52
C SER A 129 5.82 -6.89 -28.33
N LEU A 130 6.61 -6.65 -27.28
CA LEU A 130 6.22 -5.76 -26.19
C LEU A 130 5.89 -4.36 -26.72
N PHE A 131 6.65 -3.85 -27.69
CA PHE A 131 6.57 -2.46 -28.15
C PHE A 131 5.65 -2.32 -29.37
N ASP A 132 4.75 -1.33 -29.32
CA ASP A 132 3.98 -0.83 -30.46
C ASP A 132 4.81 0.12 -31.34
N GLY A 133 5.95 0.60 -30.84
CA GLY A 133 6.91 1.42 -31.56
C GLY A 133 8.16 1.69 -30.72
N VAL A 134 9.26 2.04 -31.38
CA VAL A 134 10.54 2.35 -30.75
C VAL A 134 11.02 3.69 -31.30
N PHE A 135 11.39 4.60 -30.40
CA PHE A 135 11.95 5.90 -30.71
C PHE A 135 13.40 5.93 -30.23
N THR A 136 14.34 5.93 -31.16
CA THR A 136 15.76 6.00 -30.86
C THR A 136 16.28 7.40 -31.16
N SER A 137 17.25 7.87 -30.38
CA SER A 137 17.83 9.20 -30.57
C SER A 137 18.51 9.36 -31.94
N PHE A 138 19.10 8.27 -32.47
CA PHE A 138 19.82 8.30 -33.74
C PHE A 138 18.87 8.42 -34.94
N GLU A 139 17.66 7.84 -34.87
CA GLU A 139 16.64 8.02 -35.91
C GLU A 139 15.95 9.38 -35.80
N ALA A 140 15.76 9.87 -34.57
CA ALA A 140 15.11 11.15 -34.33
C ALA A 140 16.05 12.36 -34.57
N GLY A 141 17.37 12.17 -34.53
CA GLY A 141 18.34 13.25 -34.51
C GLY A 141 18.24 14.12 -33.24
N MET A 142 17.67 13.58 -32.16
CA MET A 142 17.40 14.29 -30.91
C MET A 142 17.61 13.34 -29.72
N THR A 143 18.02 13.88 -28.59
CA THR A 143 18.19 13.15 -27.32
C THR A 143 17.13 13.56 -26.31
N LYS A 144 16.94 12.76 -25.26
CA LYS A 144 16.05 13.07 -24.13
C LYS A 144 16.54 14.24 -23.26
N PHE A 145 17.68 14.84 -23.57
CA PHE A 145 18.09 16.12 -23.00
C PHE A 145 17.40 17.30 -23.70
N GLU A 146 16.83 17.06 -24.88
CA GLU A 146 16.17 18.07 -25.70
C GLU A 146 14.64 17.90 -25.59
N LEU A 147 13.95 19.01 -25.30
CA LEU A 147 12.48 19.00 -25.20
C LEU A 147 11.80 18.53 -26.49
N GLY A 148 12.41 18.84 -27.63
CA GLY A 148 11.91 18.46 -28.96
C GLY A 148 11.77 16.95 -29.15
N PHE A 149 12.56 16.12 -28.47
CA PHE A 149 12.40 14.66 -28.59
C PHE A 149 11.10 14.18 -27.94
N PHE A 150 10.72 14.76 -26.79
CA PHE A 150 9.45 14.43 -26.13
C PHE A 150 8.26 14.90 -26.98
N GLU A 151 8.32 16.11 -27.53
CA GLU A 151 7.31 16.63 -28.47
C GLU A 151 7.16 15.72 -29.68
N HIS A 152 8.28 15.37 -30.32
CA HIS A 152 8.30 14.47 -31.47
C HIS A 152 7.65 13.12 -31.16
N VAL A 153 7.96 12.52 -30.01
CA VAL A 153 7.37 11.23 -29.60
C VAL A 153 5.87 11.36 -29.36
N LEU A 154 5.41 12.38 -28.61
CA LEU A 154 3.99 12.60 -28.34
C LEU A 154 3.17 12.81 -29.62
N ASP A 155 3.70 13.62 -30.54
CA ASP A 155 3.07 13.88 -31.84
C ASP A 155 3.01 12.61 -32.69
N SER A 156 4.11 11.85 -32.73
CA SER A 156 4.22 10.61 -33.51
C SER A 156 3.26 9.52 -33.05
N ILE A 157 2.99 9.43 -31.74
CA ILE A 157 2.00 8.49 -31.19
C ILE A 157 0.57 9.05 -31.20
N GLY A 158 0.37 10.30 -31.66
CA GLY A 158 -0.93 10.97 -31.69
C GLY A 158 -1.51 11.24 -30.30
N CYS A 159 -0.66 11.50 -29.29
CA CYS A 159 -1.09 11.76 -27.92
C CYS A 159 -1.84 13.09 -27.83
N ARG A 160 -3.11 13.04 -27.43
CA ARG A 160 -3.94 14.24 -27.21
C ARG A 160 -3.98 14.70 -25.75
N ASP A 161 -3.70 13.78 -24.84
CA ASP A 161 -3.73 14.01 -23.40
C ASP A 161 -2.48 13.38 -22.76
N PRO A 162 -1.44 14.20 -22.50
CA PRO A 162 -0.21 13.73 -21.87
C PRO A 162 -0.42 13.09 -20.50
N THR A 163 -1.51 13.43 -19.79
CA THR A 163 -1.78 12.83 -18.47
C THR A 163 -2.12 11.33 -18.54
N SER A 164 -2.45 10.84 -19.74
CA SER A 164 -2.67 9.41 -20.02
C SER A 164 -1.36 8.62 -20.24
N VAL A 165 -0.23 9.32 -20.40
CA VAL A 165 1.10 8.75 -20.67
C VAL A 165 1.86 8.54 -19.36
N ILE A 166 2.39 7.34 -19.19
CA ILE A 166 3.34 6.97 -18.15
C ILE A 166 4.72 6.90 -18.78
N PHE A 167 5.68 7.66 -18.25
CA PHE A 167 7.07 7.65 -18.70
C PHE A 167 7.96 7.06 -17.62
N VAL A 168 8.79 6.09 -17.99
CA VAL A 168 9.69 5.37 -17.08
C VAL A 168 11.11 5.50 -17.56
N ASP A 169 12.00 5.97 -16.68
CA ASP A 169 13.40 6.17 -16.99
C ASP A 169 14.22 6.11 -15.68
N ASP A 170 15.46 5.63 -15.75
CA ASP A 170 16.31 5.53 -14.56
C ASP A 170 16.90 6.89 -14.15
N LYS A 171 16.97 7.87 -15.06
CA LYS A 171 17.47 9.22 -14.78
C LYS A 171 16.34 10.17 -14.40
N ARG A 172 16.46 10.74 -13.19
CA ARG A 172 15.54 11.77 -12.68
C ARG A 172 15.35 12.97 -13.62
N GLY A 173 16.40 13.38 -14.33
CA GLY A 173 16.33 14.49 -15.29
C GLY A 173 15.32 14.22 -16.41
N GLN A 174 15.36 13.03 -17.00
CA GLN A 174 14.48 12.60 -18.09
C GLN A 174 13.03 12.49 -17.59
N VAL A 175 12.83 11.93 -16.39
CA VAL A 175 11.52 11.86 -15.73
C VAL A 175 10.95 13.25 -15.43
N ASN A 176 11.78 14.20 -15.00
CA ASN A 176 11.35 15.57 -14.76
C ASN A 176 10.92 16.27 -16.05
N THR A 177 11.65 16.06 -17.16
CA THR A 177 11.24 16.54 -18.47
C THR A 177 9.90 15.95 -18.89
N ALA A 178 9.70 14.63 -18.78
CA ALA A 178 8.40 14.02 -19.08
C ALA A 178 7.25 14.64 -18.27
N ARG A 179 7.48 14.90 -16.97
CA ARG A 179 6.49 15.56 -16.10
C ARG A 179 6.21 17.01 -16.51
N SER A 180 7.16 17.75 -17.09
CA SER A 180 6.91 19.11 -17.57
C SER A 180 5.96 19.16 -18.76
N PHE A 181 5.79 18.05 -19.48
CA PHE A 181 4.76 17.87 -20.52
C PHE A 181 3.40 17.39 -19.96
N GLY A 182 3.27 17.18 -18.65
CA GLY A 182 2.05 16.66 -18.02
C GLY A 182 1.96 15.13 -17.96
N MET A 183 3.03 14.40 -18.30
CA MET A 183 3.07 12.93 -18.18
C MET A 183 3.21 12.47 -16.73
N GLN A 184 2.78 11.23 -16.48
CA GLN A 184 3.04 10.53 -15.23
C GLN A 184 4.46 9.95 -15.25
N GLY A 185 5.42 10.65 -14.64
CA GLY A 185 6.82 10.21 -14.60
C GLY A 185 7.12 9.24 -13.44
N ILE A 186 7.78 8.12 -13.75
CA ILE A 186 8.31 7.14 -12.80
C ILE A 186 9.83 7.06 -12.95
N VAL A 187 10.55 7.26 -11.84
CA VAL A 187 11.98 6.96 -11.78
C VAL A 187 12.12 5.45 -11.56
N PHE A 188 12.80 4.77 -12.48
CA PHE A 188 13.02 3.33 -12.36
C PHE A 188 13.98 3.03 -11.21
N GLU A 189 13.55 2.20 -10.26
CA GLU A 189 14.37 1.73 -9.13
C GLU A 189 14.61 0.22 -9.17
N SER A 190 13.56 -0.54 -9.47
CA SER A 190 13.62 -1.99 -9.61
C SER A 190 12.42 -2.53 -10.40
N PRO A 191 12.53 -3.74 -10.98
CA PRO A 191 11.40 -4.42 -11.63
C PRO A 191 10.20 -4.63 -10.68
N GLY A 192 10.43 -4.81 -9.38
CA GLY A 192 9.37 -4.97 -8.39
C GLY A 192 8.57 -3.70 -8.19
N ALA A 193 9.28 -2.60 -7.91
CA ALA A 193 8.69 -1.27 -7.68
C ALA A 193 7.94 -0.76 -8.91
N LEU A 194 8.54 -0.89 -10.10
CA LEU A 194 7.92 -0.46 -11.36
C LEU A 194 6.56 -1.15 -11.57
N MET A 195 6.52 -2.48 -11.44
CA MET A 195 5.28 -3.22 -11.68
C MET A 195 4.18 -2.89 -10.65
N ARG A 196 4.55 -2.56 -9.42
CA ARG A 196 3.62 -2.08 -8.40
C ARG A 196 3.04 -0.72 -8.80
N GLN A 197 3.90 0.24 -9.15
CA GLN A 197 3.50 1.58 -9.58
C GLN A 197 2.63 1.55 -10.84
N LEU A 198 3.02 0.78 -11.86
CA LEU A 198 2.22 0.60 -13.08
C LEU A 198 0.85 0.03 -12.76
N ARG A 199 0.76 -0.99 -11.89
CA ARG A 199 -0.54 -1.55 -11.49
C ARG A 199 -1.41 -0.53 -10.78
N ASN A 200 -0.83 0.28 -9.89
CA ASN A 200 -1.55 1.30 -9.12
C ASN A 200 -2.03 2.46 -10.00
N GLN A 201 -1.36 2.74 -11.12
CA GLN A 201 -1.77 3.77 -12.09
C GLN A 201 -2.74 3.27 -13.18
N LEU A 202 -2.70 1.97 -13.50
CA LEU A 202 -3.45 1.39 -14.63
C LEU A 202 -4.74 0.67 -14.22
N PHE A 203 -4.85 0.20 -12.97
CA PHE A 203 -6.00 -0.57 -12.50
C PHE A 203 -6.65 0.08 -11.29
N ASP A 204 -7.96 -0.09 -11.19
CA ASP A 204 -8.74 0.35 -10.05
C ASP A 204 -8.29 -0.35 -8.76
N PRO A 205 -7.85 0.39 -7.73
CA PRO A 205 -7.30 -0.21 -6.51
C PRO A 205 -8.34 -1.01 -5.73
N VAL A 206 -9.60 -0.55 -5.67
CA VAL A 206 -10.69 -1.24 -4.97
C VAL A 206 -10.99 -2.59 -5.63
N THR A 207 -11.10 -2.63 -6.97
CA THR A 207 -11.36 -3.87 -7.71
C THR A 207 -10.26 -4.91 -7.47
N ARG A 208 -8.99 -4.47 -7.51
CA ARG A 208 -7.84 -5.34 -7.21
C ARG A 208 -7.88 -5.88 -5.78
N ALA A 209 -8.20 -5.01 -4.82
CA ALA A 209 -8.28 -5.36 -3.42
C ALA A 209 -9.43 -6.33 -3.10
N ARG A 210 -10.62 -6.09 -3.67
CA ARG A 210 -11.77 -6.99 -3.56
C ARG A 210 -11.42 -8.38 -4.09
N ARG A 211 -10.75 -8.46 -5.25
CA ARG A 211 -10.25 -9.75 -5.78
C ARG A 211 -9.27 -10.42 -4.82
N TYR A 212 -8.30 -9.67 -4.29
CA TYR A 212 -7.38 -10.21 -3.26
C TYR A 212 -8.14 -10.78 -2.05
N MET A 213 -9.16 -10.06 -1.55
CA MET A 213 -9.95 -10.52 -0.40
C MET A 213 -10.70 -11.82 -0.71
N THR A 214 -11.31 -11.92 -1.90
CA THR A 214 -12.03 -13.13 -2.35
C THR A 214 -11.09 -14.32 -2.58
N ASP A 215 -9.96 -14.12 -3.27
CA ASP A 215 -8.98 -15.17 -3.56
C ASP A 215 -8.35 -15.75 -2.27
N ASN A 216 -8.36 -14.96 -1.19
CA ASN A 216 -7.84 -15.30 0.13
C ASN A 216 -8.94 -15.47 1.19
N ALA A 217 -10.20 -15.66 0.80
CA ALA A 217 -11.31 -15.86 1.73
C ALA A 217 -11.00 -17.01 2.71
N GLY A 218 -11.23 -16.78 4.01
CA GLY A 218 -10.91 -17.72 5.09
C GLY A 218 -9.41 -17.93 5.37
N LYS A 219 -8.52 -17.23 4.66
CA LYS A 219 -7.04 -17.34 4.78
C LYS A 219 -6.37 -16.06 5.23
N HIS A 220 -7.13 -15.09 5.74
CA HIS A 220 -6.61 -13.81 6.27
C HIS A 220 -5.98 -14.00 7.66
N VAL A 221 -4.99 -14.88 7.77
CA VAL A 221 -4.28 -15.21 9.01
C VAL A 221 -3.27 -14.13 9.40
N SER A 222 -3.06 -13.99 10.71
CA SER A 222 -2.07 -13.07 11.24
C SER A 222 -0.68 -13.70 11.29
N ARG A 223 0.35 -12.88 11.44
CA ARG A 223 1.75 -13.32 11.53
C ARG A 223 2.45 -12.60 12.66
N ILE A 224 3.22 -13.36 13.43
CA ILE A 224 4.12 -12.80 14.44
C ILE A 224 5.41 -12.34 13.75
N GLU A 225 5.91 -11.17 14.13
CA GLU A 225 7.20 -10.65 13.68
C GLU A 225 8.32 -11.68 13.87
N ASP A 226 9.01 -11.98 12.76
CA ASP A 226 10.05 -13.02 12.66
C ASP A 226 9.59 -14.35 13.29
N GLY A 227 8.35 -14.73 13.02
CA GLY A 227 7.68 -15.84 13.68
C GLY A 227 6.64 -16.55 12.79
N PRO A 228 5.92 -17.51 13.36
CA PRO A 228 4.93 -18.29 12.63
C PRO A 228 3.66 -17.50 12.34
N GLU A 229 2.80 -18.10 11.52
CA GLU A 229 1.42 -17.68 11.37
C GLU A 229 0.62 -17.94 12.65
N LEU A 230 -0.40 -17.13 12.83
CA LEU A 230 -1.23 -17.04 14.02
C LEU A 230 -2.70 -16.97 13.60
N ASN A 231 -3.47 -17.97 14.04
CA ASN A 231 -4.92 -17.96 13.93
C ASN A 231 -5.50 -17.27 15.17
N GLU A 232 -6.16 -16.14 14.96
CA GLU A 232 -6.76 -15.31 15.99
C GLU A 232 -8.03 -14.65 15.45
N PHE A 233 -8.94 -14.27 16.34
CA PHE A 233 -10.27 -13.80 15.94
C PHE A 233 -10.34 -12.29 15.74
N PHE A 234 -9.53 -11.52 16.46
CA PHE A 234 -9.52 -10.06 16.44
C PHE A 234 -9.41 -9.49 15.02
N SER A 235 -8.45 -9.95 14.21
CA SER A 235 -8.32 -9.47 12.83
C SER A 235 -9.51 -9.88 11.95
N GLN A 236 -10.14 -11.04 12.21
CA GLN A 236 -11.35 -11.44 11.50
C GLN A 236 -12.48 -10.45 11.79
N PHE A 237 -12.67 -10.08 13.06
CA PHE A 237 -13.67 -9.10 13.45
C PHE A 237 -13.41 -7.73 12.81
N MET A 238 -12.15 -7.29 12.75
CA MET A 238 -11.79 -6.02 12.10
C MET A 238 -12.04 -6.00 10.59
N ILE A 239 -11.81 -7.13 9.90
CA ILE A 239 -12.14 -7.28 8.47
C ILE A 239 -13.65 -7.20 8.27
N HIS A 240 -14.41 -7.96 9.05
CA HIS A 240 -15.87 -7.98 8.92
C HIS A 240 -16.50 -6.65 9.31
N TRP A 241 -15.96 -5.94 10.31
CA TRP A 241 -16.45 -4.64 10.75
C TRP A 241 -16.53 -3.63 9.60
N GLU A 242 -15.50 -3.54 8.74
CA GLU A 242 -15.50 -2.54 7.66
C GLU A 242 -16.15 -3.03 6.36
N LEU A 243 -16.04 -4.33 6.06
CA LEU A 243 -16.57 -4.86 4.79
C LEU A 243 -17.97 -5.44 4.90
N GLU A 244 -18.45 -5.74 6.12
CA GLU A 244 -19.73 -6.40 6.40
C GLU A 244 -19.92 -7.71 5.62
N ASP A 245 -18.80 -8.36 5.25
CA ASP A 245 -18.79 -9.57 4.44
C ASP A 245 -18.31 -10.78 5.25
N ALA A 246 -19.27 -11.60 5.67
CA ALA A 246 -19.03 -12.82 6.42
C ALA A 246 -18.29 -13.90 5.62
N SER A 247 -18.37 -13.87 4.27
CA SER A 247 -17.75 -14.89 3.43
C SER A 247 -16.22 -14.86 3.45
N LEU A 248 -15.65 -13.77 3.94
CA LEU A 248 -14.20 -13.58 4.05
C LEU A 248 -13.61 -14.22 5.32
N LEU A 249 -14.45 -14.53 6.31
CA LEU A 249 -14.02 -14.90 7.66
C LEU A 249 -13.70 -16.38 7.80
N SER A 250 -12.82 -16.66 8.76
CA SER A 250 -12.68 -17.98 9.36
C SER A 250 -12.69 -17.87 10.88
N LEU A 251 -13.84 -18.20 11.48
CA LEU A 251 -14.02 -18.23 12.95
C LEU A 251 -13.89 -19.66 13.52
N SER A 252 -13.32 -20.57 12.76
CA SER A 252 -13.16 -21.98 13.15
C SER A 252 -11.69 -22.41 13.01
N PRO A 253 -11.27 -23.51 13.63
CA PRO A 253 -9.91 -24.00 13.51
C PRO A 253 -9.47 -24.24 12.05
N PRO A 254 -8.16 -24.27 11.77
CA PRO A 254 -7.66 -24.61 10.45
C PRO A 254 -8.20 -25.97 9.97
N ASN A 255 -8.56 -26.05 8.69
CA ASN A 255 -9.14 -27.23 8.02
C ASN A 255 -10.59 -27.58 8.43
N THR A 256 -11.31 -26.69 9.12
CA THR A 256 -12.75 -26.83 9.30
C THR A 256 -13.50 -26.67 7.97
N ASP A 257 -14.58 -27.43 7.78
CA ASP A 257 -15.42 -27.37 6.58
C ASP A 257 -16.16 -26.04 6.46
N ALA A 258 -16.40 -25.58 5.22
CA ALA A 258 -17.05 -24.30 4.96
C ALA A 258 -18.48 -24.21 5.58
N ALA A 259 -19.22 -25.31 5.65
CA ALA A 259 -20.54 -25.32 6.28
C ALA A 259 -20.47 -25.07 7.79
N GLU A 260 -19.44 -25.61 8.46
CA GLU A 260 -19.23 -25.42 9.89
C GLU A 260 -18.71 -24.01 10.21
N ILE A 261 -17.85 -23.44 9.35
CA ILE A 261 -17.44 -22.03 9.45
C ILE A 261 -18.67 -21.12 9.36
N ASN A 262 -19.53 -21.33 8.35
CA ASN A 262 -20.75 -20.54 8.16
C ASN A 262 -21.71 -20.67 9.35
N ALA A 263 -21.89 -21.89 9.87
CA ALA A 263 -22.71 -22.12 11.06
C ALA A 263 -22.15 -21.39 12.30
N THR A 264 -20.82 -21.35 12.45
CA THR A 264 -20.16 -20.63 13.55
C THR A 264 -20.40 -19.12 13.46
N ILE A 265 -20.31 -18.55 12.25
CA ILE A 265 -20.57 -17.12 12.01
C ILE A 265 -22.05 -16.79 12.25
N GLU A 266 -22.96 -17.63 11.74
CA GLU A 266 -24.40 -17.46 11.96
C GLU A 266 -24.75 -17.54 13.46
N GLN A 267 -24.12 -18.48 14.19
CA GLN A 267 -24.33 -18.59 15.63
C GLN A 267 -23.83 -17.36 16.38
N ALA A 268 -22.69 -16.77 16.00
CA ALA A 268 -22.18 -15.54 16.62
C ALA A 268 -23.16 -14.35 16.49
N SER A 269 -23.99 -14.34 15.45
CA SER A 269 -25.05 -13.34 15.25
C SER A 269 -26.32 -13.61 16.05
N LYS A 270 -26.48 -14.83 16.60
CA LYS A 270 -27.64 -15.23 17.40
C LYS A 270 -27.37 -15.24 18.89
N GLU A 271 -26.14 -15.60 19.27
CA GLU A 271 -25.76 -15.83 20.66
C GLU A 271 -24.41 -15.19 20.97
N ALA A 272 -24.41 -14.29 21.96
CA ALA A 272 -23.21 -13.72 22.52
C ALA A 272 -22.46 -14.75 23.35
N LYS A 273 -21.13 -14.73 23.25
CA LYS A 273 -20.22 -15.48 24.11
C LYS A 273 -19.00 -14.64 24.44
N ILE A 274 -18.22 -15.11 25.41
CA ILE A 274 -16.89 -14.59 25.71
C ILE A 274 -15.88 -15.23 24.77
N TRP A 275 -14.95 -14.41 24.27
CA TRP A 275 -13.95 -14.81 23.28
C TRP A 275 -12.54 -14.77 23.86
N ASN A 276 -11.71 -15.67 23.36
CA ASN A 276 -10.27 -15.63 23.50
C ASN A 276 -9.68 -14.98 22.26
N TYR A 277 -8.61 -14.21 22.37
CA TYR A 277 -7.82 -13.77 21.23
C TYR A 277 -7.42 -14.92 20.28
N PHE A 278 -6.96 -16.05 20.82
CA PHE A 278 -6.44 -17.16 20.02
C PHE A 278 -7.54 -18.10 19.51
N ASN A 279 -7.51 -18.38 18.21
CA ASN A 279 -8.29 -19.46 17.59
C ASN A 279 -7.45 -20.76 17.58
N GLY A 280 -7.31 -21.36 18.76
CA GLY A 280 -6.48 -22.54 18.98
C GLY A 280 -5.43 -22.33 20.09
N PRO A 281 -4.41 -23.20 20.17
CA PRO A 281 -3.37 -23.09 21.19
C PRO A 281 -2.63 -21.73 21.13
N PRO A 282 -2.37 -21.07 22.28
CA PRO A 282 -1.64 -19.81 22.29
C PRO A 282 -0.20 -19.95 21.76
N ILE A 283 0.23 -19.00 20.93
CA ILE A 283 1.57 -18.95 20.33
C ILE A 283 2.27 -17.66 20.76
N GLY A 284 3.58 -17.73 21.03
CA GLY A 284 4.38 -16.56 21.40
C GLY A 284 4.12 -16.02 22.82
N THR A 285 3.35 -16.77 23.63
CA THR A 285 2.92 -16.38 24.97
C THR A 285 2.91 -17.59 25.92
N THR A 286 2.25 -17.46 27.07
CA THR A 286 2.08 -18.51 28.08
C THR A 286 1.28 -19.71 27.56
N LYS A 287 1.50 -20.90 28.16
CA LYS A 287 0.82 -22.17 27.79
C LYS A 287 -0.72 -22.08 27.75
N THR A 288 -1.29 -21.29 28.66
CA THR A 288 -2.72 -20.93 28.65
C THR A 288 -2.84 -19.43 28.50
N PHE A 289 -3.85 -18.97 27.77
CA PHE A 289 -4.15 -17.55 27.59
C PHE A 289 -5.60 -17.30 27.98
N PRO A 290 -5.90 -16.29 28.81
CA PRO A 290 -7.27 -16.04 29.26
C PRO A 290 -8.11 -15.47 28.12
N ASP A 291 -9.42 -15.65 28.25
CA ASP A 291 -10.36 -14.90 27.44
C ASP A 291 -10.23 -13.41 27.73
N ASP A 292 -10.51 -12.60 26.73
CA ASP A 292 -10.28 -11.16 26.80
C ASP A 292 -11.51 -10.35 26.40
N VAL A 293 -11.55 -9.15 26.96
CA VAL A 293 -12.67 -8.22 26.84
C VAL A 293 -12.68 -7.58 25.45
N ASP A 294 -11.54 -7.47 24.78
CA ASP A 294 -11.43 -6.74 23.52
C ASP A 294 -12.05 -7.53 22.36
N ASP A 295 -11.63 -8.79 22.20
CA ASP A 295 -12.23 -9.73 21.24
C ASP A 295 -13.73 -9.91 21.52
N THR A 296 -14.10 -10.01 22.80
CA THR A 296 -15.51 -10.13 23.19
C THR A 296 -16.32 -8.88 22.82
N ALA A 297 -15.81 -7.68 23.08
CA ALA A 297 -16.48 -6.43 22.71
C ALA A 297 -16.59 -6.27 21.19
N ASN A 298 -15.52 -6.59 20.45
CA ASN A 298 -15.53 -6.51 18.99
C ASN A 298 -16.48 -7.53 18.36
N ALA A 299 -16.55 -8.76 18.86
CA ALA A 299 -17.52 -9.75 18.40
C ALA A 299 -18.98 -9.25 18.59
N LEU A 300 -19.29 -8.67 19.75
CA LEU A 300 -20.61 -8.07 20.01
C LEU A 300 -20.91 -6.88 19.09
N LEU A 301 -19.91 -6.04 18.81
CA LEU A 301 -20.05 -4.90 17.91
C LEU A 301 -20.34 -5.34 16.47
N VAL A 302 -19.63 -6.36 16.01
CA VAL A 302 -19.68 -6.85 14.62
C VAL A 302 -20.93 -7.71 14.39
N PHE A 303 -21.17 -8.74 15.20
CA PHE A 303 -22.27 -9.68 14.98
C PHE A 303 -23.62 -9.23 15.55
N SER A 304 -23.60 -8.26 16.47
CA SER A 304 -24.81 -7.63 17.00
C SER A 304 -25.89 -8.61 17.49
N PRO A 305 -25.57 -9.66 18.29
CA PRO A 305 -26.57 -10.60 18.76
C PRO A 305 -27.67 -9.89 19.58
N PRO A 306 -28.86 -10.50 19.73
CA PRO A 306 -29.97 -9.92 20.48
C PRO A 306 -29.57 -9.49 21.90
N ALA A 307 -30.12 -8.38 22.38
CA ALA A 307 -29.79 -7.82 23.69
C ALA A 307 -30.01 -8.81 24.85
N SER A 308 -30.97 -9.73 24.74
CA SER A 308 -31.20 -10.80 25.72
C SER A 308 -30.00 -11.74 25.89
N SER A 309 -29.19 -11.92 24.84
CA SER A 309 -27.97 -12.71 24.88
C SER A 309 -26.74 -11.86 25.20
N ALA A 310 -26.66 -10.62 24.66
CA ALA A 310 -25.53 -9.73 24.89
C ALA A 310 -25.45 -9.19 26.33
N ASN A 311 -26.58 -8.85 26.96
CA ASN A 311 -26.60 -8.21 28.28
C ASN A 311 -25.90 -9.03 29.38
N PRO A 312 -26.08 -10.36 29.49
CA PRO A 312 -25.30 -11.18 30.42
C PRO A 312 -23.78 -11.07 30.24
N VAL A 313 -23.29 -10.96 29.00
CA VAL A 313 -21.85 -10.78 28.73
C VAL A 313 -21.39 -9.38 29.15
N LEU A 314 -22.20 -8.35 28.89
CA LEU A 314 -21.93 -6.98 29.36
C LEU A 314 -21.91 -6.90 30.89
N ASP A 315 -22.83 -7.59 31.58
CA ASP A 315 -22.83 -7.66 33.05
C ASP A 315 -21.55 -8.32 33.58
N HIS A 316 -21.05 -9.35 32.90
CA HIS A 316 -19.77 -9.97 33.26
C HIS A 316 -18.59 -9.00 33.04
N MET A 317 -18.60 -8.16 32.00
CA MET A 317 -17.59 -7.09 31.85
C MET A 317 -17.63 -6.11 33.03
N LEU A 318 -18.81 -5.70 33.50
CA LEU A 318 -18.95 -4.83 34.67
C LEU A 318 -18.46 -5.48 35.97
N GLN A 319 -18.62 -6.79 36.10
CA GLN A 319 -18.08 -7.55 37.24
C GLN A 319 -16.55 -7.70 37.17
N ASN A 320 -15.98 -7.66 35.96
CA ASN A 320 -14.54 -7.77 35.70
C ASN A 320 -13.81 -6.41 35.76
N ARG A 321 -14.03 -5.65 36.84
CA ARG A 321 -13.41 -4.33 37.06
C ARG A 321 -12.22 -4.39 38.01
N HIS A 322 -11.25 -3.51 37.82
CA HIS A 322 -10.15 -3.30 38.74
C HIS A 322 -10.70 -2.92 40.12
N ALA A 323 -10.28 -3.63 41.17
CA ALA A 323 -10.90 -3.54 42.49
C ALA A 323 -10.83 -2.15 43.13
N GLN A 324 -9.83 -1.33 42.76
CA GLN A 324 -9.63 0.01 43.30
C GLN A 324 -10.12 1.09 42.34
N ASP A 325 -9.76 0.98 41.07
CA ASP A 325 -10.02 2.04 40.09
C ASP A 325 -11.41 1.91 39.44
N GLY A 326 -12.06 0.75 39.57
CA GLY A 326 -13.39 0.51 39.00
C GLY A 326 -13.43 0.42 37.46
N LEU A 327 -12.28 0.33 36.78
CA LEU A 327 -12.20 0.24 35.33
C LEU A 327 -12.22 -1.22 34.85
N VAL A 328 -12.92 -1.51 33.75
CA VAL A 328 -12.94 -2.86 33.14
C VAL A 328 -11.52 -3.30 32.77
N LEU A 329 -11.18 -4.54 33.17
CA LEU A 329 -9.88 -5.15 32.88
C LEU A 329 -9.83 -5.71 31.45
N THR A 330 -8.65 -5.72 30.85
CA THR A 330 -8.41 -6.28 29.51
C THR A 330 -8.73 -7.77 29.42
N TYR A 331 -8.43 -8.54 30.46
CA TYR A 331 -8.63 -9.99 30.48
C TYR A 331 -9.70 -10.37 31.49
N PHE A 332 -10.49 -11.41 31.20
CA PHE A 332 -11.35 -12.08 32.18
C PHE A 332 -10.51 -12.94 33.12
N CYS A 333 -9.53 -12.33 33.81
CA CYS A 333 -8.56 -13.02 34.64
C CYS A 333 -7.97 -12.13 35.74
N ASN A 334 -8.37 -12.36 36.99
CA ASN A 334 -7.88 -11.61 38.16
C ASN A 334 -6.36 -11.74 38.40
N LYS A 335 -5.71 -12.75 37.81
CA LYS A 335 -4.24 -12.92 37.87
C LYS A 335 -3.51 -12.04 36.84
N ARG A 336 -4.23 -11.36 35.95
CA ARG A 336 -3.71 -10.42 34.95
C ARG A 336 -4.53 -9.13 34.98
N PRO A 337 -4.44 -8.32 36.05
CA PRO A 337 -5.19 -7.07 36.19
C PRO A 337 -4.58 -5.99 35.28
N ARG A 338 -4.77 -6.13 33.97
CA ARG A 338 -4.27 -5.20 32.95
C ARG A 338 -5.38 -4.24 32.55
N LEU A 339 -5.00 -2.99 32.36
CA LEU A 339 -5.84 -1.94 31.79
C LEU A 339 -5.23 -1.54 30.44
N ASP A 340 -6.07 -1.31 29.46
CA ASP A 340 -5.65 -0.79 28.16
C ASP A 340 -6.72 0.19 27.65
N PRO A 341 -6.33 1.44 27.31
CA PRO A 341 -7.30 2.45 26.90
C PRO A 341 -7.99 2.16 25.57
N ILE A 342 -7.38 1.38 24.68
CA ILE A 342 -7.99 1.00 23.39
C ILE A 342 -9.03 -0.10 23.63
N VAL A 343 -8.73 -1.08 24.48
CA VAL A 343 -9.71 -2.09 24.93
C VAL A 343 -10.91 -1.43 25.61
N ILE A 344 -10.66 -0.51 26.54
CA ILE A 344 -11.72 0.24 27.23
C ILE A 344 -12.55 1.08 26.23
N THR A 345 -11.95 1.60 25.16
CA THR A 345 -12.69 2.29 24.10
C THR A 345 -13.70 1.34 23.42
N ASN A 346 -13.31 0.08 23.15
CA ASN A 346 -14.23 -0.93 22.61
C ASN A 346 -15.32 -1.35 23.60
N VAL A 347 -15.01 -1.38 24.91
CA VAL A 347 -16.02 -1.54 25.97
C VAL A 347 -17.06 -0.41 25.89
N ILE A 348 -16.63 0.85 25.82
CA ILE A 348 -17.59 1.97 25.72
C ILE A 348 -18.44 1.84 24.45
N ARG A 349 -17.83 1.54 23.30
CA ARG A 349 -18.53 1.33 22.03
C ARG A 349 -19.64 0.29 22.16
N VAL A 350 -19.35 -0.88 22.73
CA VAL A 350 -20.35 -1.95 22.83
C VAL A 350 -21.47 -1.60 23.82
N PHE A 351 -21.15 -0.96 24.95
CA PHE A 351 -22.17 -0.52 25.89
C PHE A 351 -23.13 0.51 25.28
N TYR A 352 -22.61 1.48 24.53
CA TYR A 352 -23.47 2.43 23.81
C TYR A 352 -24.32 1.75 22.73
N LYS A 353 -23.77 0.79 21.97
CA LYS A 353 -24.54 -0.01 20.99
C LYS A 353 -25.76 -0.70 21.60
N TYR A 354 -25.65 -1.17 22.84
CA TYR A 354 -26.74 -1.86 23.56
C TYR A 354 -27.54 -0.92 24.48
N ASN A 355 -27.44 0.40 24.31
CA ASN A 355 -28.16 1.42 25.11
C ASN A 355 -27.83 1.36 26.62
N ARG A 356 -26.60 0.99 26.96
CA ARG A 356 -26.08 0.87 28.33
C ARG A 356 -24.92 1.83 28.63
N GLY A 357 -24.80 2.93 27.88
CA GLY A 357 -23.71 3.91 28.06
C GLY A 357 -23.59 4.47 29.49
N ALA A 358 -24.69 4.53 30.24
CA ALA A 358 -24.69 4.98 31.64
C ALA A 358 -23.85 4.09 32.57
N ASP A 359 -23.73 2.79 32.26
CA ASP A 359 -23.00 1.82 33.10
C ASP A 359 -21.48 1.98 33.00
N VAL A 360 -20.99 2.69 31.97
CA VAL A 360 -19.56 2.85 31.65
C VAL A 360 -19.08 4.31 31.69
N LYS A 361 -19.75 5.14 32.49
CA LYS A 361 -19.40 6.56 32.64
C LYS A 361 -17.94 6.76 33.13
N LEU A 362 -17.49 5.90 34.04
CA LEU A 362 -16.15 5.97 34.61
C LEU A 362 -15.08 5.68 33.54
N GLU A 363 -15.31 4.67 32.70
CA GLU A 363 -14.49 4.33 31.56
C GLU A 363 -14.46 5.49 30.55
N LEU A 364 -15.62 6.08 30.24
CA LEU A 364 -15.71 7.25 29.35
C LEU A 364 -14.90 8.45 29.88
N ASP A 365 -14.98 8.75 31.17
CA ASP A 365 -14.20 9.83 31.79
C ASP A 365 -12.70 9.53 31.76
N TYR A 366 -12.29 8.27 31.92
CA TYR A 366 -10.90 7.86 31.74
C TYR A 366 -10.43 8.05 30.29
N ILE A 367 -11.19 7.59 29.30
CA ILE A 367 -10.83 7.75 27.88
C ILE A 367 -10.82 9.21 27.44
N ARG A 368 -11.73 10.05 27.96
CA ARG A 368 -11.69 11.49 27.75
C ARG A 368 -10.38 12.09 28.26
N ARG A 369 -9.88 11.67 29.43
CA ARG A 369 -8.57 12.11 29.94
C ARG A 369 -7.41 11.64 29.04
N ILE A 370 -7.44 10.41 28.55
CA ILE A 370 -6.42 9.88 27.62
C ILE A 370 -6.37 10.74 26.35
N LEU A 371 -7.53 11.03 25.75
CA LEU A 371 -7.65 11.84 24.55
C LEU A 371 -7.15 13.28 24.78
N LEU A 372 -7.66 13.96 25.81
CA LEU A 372 -7.34 15.37 26.06
C LEU A 372 -5.87 15.60 26.44
N ASN A 373 -5.26 14.64 27.14
CA ASN A 373 -3.84 14.73 27.53
C ASN A 373 -2.91 14.05 26.52
N ARG A 374 -3.43 13.58 25.38
CA ARG A 374 -2.67 12.89 24.34
C ARG A 374 -1.86 11.69 24.87
N ALA A 375 -2.38 10.97 25.84
CA ALA A 375 -1.68 9.82 26.45
C ALA A 375 -1.63 8.57 25.53
N TYR A 376 -2.23 8.64 24.34
CA TYR A 376 -2.29 7.57 23.34
C TYR A 376 -1.21 7.70 22.25
N ILE A 377 -0.38 8.74 22.25
CA ILE A 377 0.49 9.11 21.12
C ILE A 377 1.48 8.01 20.70
N ASP A 378 1.92 7.20 21.66
CA ASP A 378 2.89 6.11 21.48
C ASP A 378 2.21 4.72 21.45
N GLY A 379 0.88 4.68 21.30
CA GLY A 379 0.09 3.46 21.43
C GLY A 379 -0.02 2.99 22.88
N THR A 380 -0.09 1.67 23.07
CA THR A 380 -0.23 0.99 24.38
C THR A 380 0.71 -0.22 24.46
N ASP A 381 0.71 -0.95 25.56
CA ASP A 381 1.44 -2.23 25.65
C ASP A 381 1.00 -3.24 24.57
N MET A 382 -0.25 -3.15 24.09
CA MET A 382 -0.83 -4.08 23.11
C MET A 382 -0.96 -3.49 21.70
N TYR A 383 -1.11 -2.17 21.56
CA TYR A 383 -1.32 -1.52 20.26
C TYR A 383 -0.16 -0.59 19.92
N LEU A 384 0.23 -0.56 18.64
CA LEU A 384 1.46 0.13 18.23
C LEU A 384 1.27 1.62 17.96
N SER A 385 0.05 2.04 17.65
CA SER A 385 -0.17 3.35 17.03
C SER A 385 -1.35 4.10 17.67
N ALA A 386 -1.27 5.41 17.58
CA ALA A 386 -2.32 6.33 18.00
C ALA A 386 -3.56 6.21 17.11
N GLU A 387 -3.36 5.84 15.85
CA GLU A 387 -4.39 5.77 14.82
C GLU A 387 -5.50 4.78 15.18
N THR A 388 -5.19 3.62 15.78
CA THR A 388 -6.21 2.66 16.22
C THR A 388 -7.13 3.25 17.29
N PHE A 389 -6.56 3.97 18.27
CA PHE A 389 -7.32 4.65 19.32
C PHE A 389 -8.26 5.72 18.73
N LEU A 390 -7.72 6.58 17.85
CA LEU A 390 -8.49 7.64 17.21
C LEU A 390 -9.57 7.08 16.28
N TYR A 391 -9.30 5.97 15.60
CA TYR A 391 -10.26 5.29 14.75
C TYR A 391 -11.45 4.73 15.56
N PHE A 392 -11.21 3.96 16.62
CA PHE A 392 -12.31 3.42 17.44
C PHE A 392 -13.13 4.54 18.12
N LEU A 393 -12.49 5.61 18.57
CA LEU A 393 -13.21 6.79 19.06
C LEU A 393 -14.05 7.47 17.98
N SER A 394 -13.54 7.53 16.75
CA SER A 394 -14.31 8.08 15.62
C SER A 394 -15.55 7.23 15.32
N CYS A 395 -15.43 5.90 15.39
CA CYS A 395 -16.58 4.99 15.29
C CYS A 395 -17.60 5.21 16.41
N LEU A 396 -17.15 5.45 17.65
CA LEU A 396 -18.03 5.76 18.78
C LEU A 396 -18.82 7.05 18.53
N VAL A 397 -18.15 8.11 18.07
CA VAL A 397 -18.77 9.41 17.79
C VAL A 397 -19.77 9.33 16.62
N GLU A 398 -19.39 8.66 15.54
CA GLU A 398 -20.24 8.45 14.35
C GLU A 398 -21.54 7.71 14.71
N ALA A 399 -21.45 6.65 15.51
CA ALA A 399 -22.60 5.83 15.87
C ALA A 399 -23.55 6.48 16.90
N ASN A 400 -23.16 7.56 17.58
CA ASN A 400 -23.88 8.13 18.72
C ASN A 400 -24.12 9.64 18.55
N THR A 401 -24.76 10.04 17.45
CA THR A 401 -25.01 11.44 17.08
C THR A 401 -25.88 12.23 18.08
N THR A 402 -26.67 11.53 18.90
CA THR A 402 -27.61 12.13 19.86
C THR A 402 -27.09 12.19 21.29
N ALA A 403 -25.96 11.54 21.61
CA ALA A 403 -25.39 11.48 22.96
C ALA A 403 -24.39 12.63 23.20
N PRO A 404 -24.74 13.69 23.96
CA PRO A 404 -23.92 14.90 24.05
C PRO A 404 -22.53 14.64 24.64
N GLU A 405 -22.42 13.74 25.62
CA GLU A 405 -21.16 13.37 26.26
C GLU A 405 -20.19 12.67 25.31
N ILE A 406 -20.71 11.96 24.29
CA ILE A 406 -19.94 11.36 23.22
C ILE A 406 -19.62 12.39 22.13
N GLN A 407 -20.59 13.20 21.73
CA GLN A 407 -20.37 14.27 20.74
C GLN A 407 -19.32 15.29 21.22
N SER A 408 -19.16 15.48 22.53
CA SER A 408 -18.09 16.31 23.10
C SER A 408 -16.66 15.86 22.73
N LEU A 409 -16.49 14.59 22.33
CA LEU A 409 -15.19 14.04 21.92
C LEU A 409 -14.83 14.37 20.47
N LYS A 410 -15.80 14.76 19.63
CA LYS A 410 -15.64 14.93 18.19
C LYS A 410 -14.50 15.88 17.83
N GLU A 411 -14.54 17.11 18.37
CA GLU A 411 -13.52 18.13 18.04
C GLU A 411 -12.13 17.76 18.57
N PRO A 412 -11.95 17.27 19.81
CA PRO A 412 -10.65 16.78 20.26
C PRO A 412 -10.05 15.68 19.37
N ILE A 413 -10.87 14.73 18.87
CA ILE A 413 -10.39 13.69 17.93
C ILE A 413 -10.02 14.31 16.59
N ALA A 414 -10.87 15.18 16.03
CA ALA A 414 -10.62 15.84 14.76
C ALA A 414 -9.35 16.72 14.80
N ALA A 415 -9.15 17.46 15.90
CA ALA A 415 -7.95 18.26 16.14
C ALA A 415 -6.69 17.38 16.22
N ALA A 416 -6.77 16.21 16.87
CA ALA A 416 -5.69 15.25 16.88
C ALA A 416 -5.38 14.74 15.46
N LEU A 417 -6.40 14.27 14.72
CA LEU A 417 -6.26 13.73 13.37
C LEU A 417 -5.60 14.72 12.40
N ARG A 418 -6.00 16.01 12.46
CA ARG A 418 -5.36 17.08 11.66
C ARG A 418 -3.84 17.15 11.84
N GLY A 419 -3.32 16.81 13.02
CA GLY A 419 -1.87 16.77 13.29
C GLY A 419 -1.16 15.48 12.86
N TYR A 420 -1.91 14.47 12.42
CA TYR A 420 -1.40 13.18 11.93
C TYR A 420 -1.51 13.03 10.41
N VAL A 421 -2.38 13.78 9.74
CA VAL A 421 -2.52 13.73 8.27
C VAL A 421 -1.17 13.97 7.59
N GLY A 422 -0.83 13.11 6.63
CA GLY A 422 0.42 13.16 5.88
C GLY A 422 1.62 12.47 6.55
N ARG A 423 1.46 11.90 7.76
CA ARG A 423 2.53 11.10 8.38
C ARG A 423 2.69 9.76 7.67
N ARG A 424 3.95 9.36 7.42
CA ARG A 424 4.26 8.03 6.88
C ARG A 424 4.11 6.97 7.99
N GLY A 425 3.74 5.76 7.60
CA GLY A 425 3.45 4.63 8.48
C GLY A 425 3.08 3.40 7.64
N ASP A 426 2.84 2.26 8.28
CA ASP A 426 2.32 1.10 7.57
C ASP A 426 0.86 1.32 7.10
N SER A 427 0.41 0.49 6.18
CA SER A 427 -0.93 0.54 5.60
C SER A 427 -2.05 0.44 6.63
N PHE A 428 -1.85 -0.26 7.75
CA PHE A 428 -2.86 -0.35 8.79
C PHE A 428 -3.04 0.99 9.50
N ALA A 429 -1.95 1.61 9.94
CA ALA A 429 -2.01 2.93 10.56
C ALA A 429 -2.57 3.99 9.59
N VAL A 430 -2.13 3.98 8.34
CA VAL A 430 -2.62 4.91 7.31
C VAL A 430 -4.12 4.70 7.05
N ALA A 431 -4.57 3.46 6.84
CA ALA A 431 -5.98 3.17 6.60
C ALA A 431 -6.86 3.52 7.81
N ALA A 432 -6.41 3.23 9.02
CA ALA A 432 -7.08 3.63 10.27
C ALA A 432 -7.29 5.14 10.34
N ARG A 433 -6.24 5.92 10.02
CA ARG A 433 -6.30 7.38 10.00
C ARG A 433 -7.22 7.91 8.91
N VAL A 434 -7.17 7.34 7.70
CA VAL A 434 -8.06 7.73 6.60
C VAL A 434 -9.52 7.54 7.00
N LEU A 435 -9.87 6.36 7.51
CA LEU A 435 -11.23 6.05 7.96
C LEU A 435 -11.66 6.97 9.10
N ALA A 436 -10.81 7.19 10.10
CA ALA A 436 -11.10 8.10 11.21
C ALA A 436 -11.37 9.54 10.72
N CYS A 437 -10.56 10.03 9.77
CA CYS A 437 -10.75 11.34 9.18
C CYS A 437 -12.05 11.44 8.40
N GLN A 438 -12.38 10.44 7.57
CA GLN A 438 -13.63 10.40 6.80
C GLN A 438 -14.86 10.46 7.71
N LYS A 439 -14.87 9.67 8.80
CA LYS A 439 -15.96 9.65 9.79
C LYS A 439 -16.21 11.00 10.46
N LEU A 440 -15.16 11.82 10.63
CA LEU A 440 -15.25 13.11 11.33
C LEU A 440 -15.20 14.33 10.39
N GLY A 441 -15.11 14.13 9.08
CA GLY A 441 -15.01 15.22 8.10
C GLY A 441 -13.67 15.97 8.13
N VAL A 442 -12.57 15.28 8.47
CA VAL A 442 -11.21 15.83 8.42
C VAL A 442 -10.60 15.59 7.03
N TRP A 443 -9.97 16.61 6.46
CA TRP A 443 -9.28 16.50 5.17
C TRP A 443 -8.13 15.48 5.23
N VAL A 444 -8.07 14.57 4.26
CA VAL A 444 -7.19 13.39 4.33
C VAL A 444 -6.56 12.99 2.98
N GLN A 445 -6.55 13.92 2.01
CA GLN A 445 -6.10 13.64 0.64
C GLN A 445 -4.67 13.06 0.53
N PRO A 446 -3.65 13.56 1.26
CA PRO A 446 -2.28 13.03 1.14
C PRO A 446 -2.18 11.58 1.62
N ASP A 447 -2.99 11.21 2.61
CA ASP A 447 -3.01 9.84 3.12
C ASP A 447 -3.76 8.89 2.18
N LEU A 448 -4.81 9.35 1.48
CA LEU A 448 -5.46 8.59 0.42
C LEU A 448 -4.50 8.28 -0.74
N GLU A 449 -3.72 9.28 -1.17
CA GLU A 449 -2.68 9.11 -2.20
C GLU A 449 -1.62 8.12 -1.75
N TYR A 450 -1.10 8.29 -0.53
CA TYR A 450 -0.12 7.36 0.01
C TYR A 450 -0.67 5.93 0.16
N LEU A 451 -1.93 5.78 0.60
CA LEU A 451 -2.55 4.48 0.73
C LEU A 451 -2.64 3.76 -0.63
N LYS A 452 -2.95 4.48 -1.72
CA LYS A 452 -2.91 3.93 -3.09
C LYS A 452 -1.49 3.52 -3.51
N GLU A 453 -0.46 4.26 -3.10
CA GLU A 453 0.94 3.93 -3.39
C GLU A 453 1.39 2.62 -2.72
N LEU A 454 0.88 2.32 -1.53
CA LEU A 454 1.22 1.14 -0.74
C LEU A 454 0.63 -0.18 -1.28
N GLN A 455 -0.37 -0.13 -2.18
CA GLN A 455 -1.01 -1.34 -2.69
C GLN A 455 -0.01 -2.23 -3.45
N GLU A 456 0.06 -3.50 -3.09
CA GLU A 456 0.96 -4.49 -3.66
C GLU A 456 0.45 -5.07 -4.99
N CYS A 457 1.36 -5.70 -5.75
CA CYS A 457 1.04 -6.22 -7.09
C CYS A 457 -0.13 -7.21 -7.12
N ASP A 458 -0.33 -7.98 -6.04
CA ASP A 458 -1.43 -8.95 -5.90
C ASP A 458 -2.79 -8.29 -5.60
N GLY A 459 -2.81 -6.99 -5.31
CA GLY A 459 -4.00 -6.20 -5.02
C GLY A 459 -4.27 -6.01 -3.52
N GLY A 460 -3.60 -6.75 -2.64
CA GLY A 460 -3.64 -6.50 -1.21
C GLY A 460 -2.68 -5.39 -0.80
N TRP A 461 -2.66 -5.07 0.49
CA TRP A 461 -1.62 -4.26 1.12
C TRP A 461 -0.60 -5.16 1.81
N GLU A 462 0.54 -4.60 2.19
CA GLU A 462 1.56 -5.28 2.97
C GLU A 462 1.05 -5.68 4.37
N ILE A 463 1.88 -6.37 5.16
CA ILE A 463 1.52 -6.69 6.55
C ILE A 463 1.44 -5.37 7.33
N GLY A 464 0.23 -5.01 7.75
CA GLY A 464 0.01 -3.93 8.72
C GLY A 464 0.09 -4.48 10.15
N TRP A 465 0.79 -3.76 11.04
CA TRP A 465 1.04 -4.25 12.40
C TRP A 465 -0.07 -3.82 13.35
N VAL A 466 -1.04 -4.71 13.57
CA VAL A 466 -2.28 -4.44 14.30
C VAL A 466 -2.02 -4.31 15.80
N CYS A 467 -1.29 -5.25 16.39
CA CYS A 467 -1.04 -5.32 17.83
C CYS A 467 0.34 -5.95 18.13
N ARG A 468 0.70 -6.07 19.41
CA ARG A 468 1.97 -6.67 19.86
C ARG A 468 1.79 -7.42 21.17
N PHE A 469 2.69 -8.35 21.44
CA PHE A 469 2.76 -9.01 22.74
C PHE A 469 3.32 -8.07 23.81
N GLY A 470 2.61 -7.88 24.91
CA GLY A 470 3.05 -6.97 25.98
C GLY A 470 4.38 -7.33 26.66
N ARG A 471 4.82 -8.61 26.64
CA ARG A 471 6.08 -9.03 27.27
C ARG A 471 7.27 -9.05 26.30
N SER A 472 7.10 -9.61 25.11
CA SER A 472 8.19 -9.75 24.13
C SER A 472 8.28 -8.56 23.18
N HIS A 473 7.25 -7.71 23.14
CA HIS A 473 7.06 -6.61 22.20
C HIS A 473 7.07 -7.01 20.71
N LYS A 474 7.12 -8.32 20.41
CA LYS A 474 6.97 -8.83 19.05
C LYS A 474 5.63 -8.39 18.48
N ARG A 475 5.68 -7.81 17.28
CA ARG A 475 4.51 -7.31 16.57
C ARG A 475 3.70 -8.47 15.99
N ILE A 476 2.40 -8.27 15.86
CA ILE A 476 1.46 -9.17 15.22
C ILE A 476 0.77 -8.37 14.13
N GLY A 477 0.89 -8.85 12.90
CA GLY A 477 0.37 -8.16 11.73
C GLY A 477 -0.50 -9.04 10.86
N ASN A 478 -1.35 -8.41 10.07
CA ASN A 478 -2.31 -9.05 9.19
C ASN A 478 -2.33 -8.31 7.84
N ARG A 479 -2.50 -9.02 6.72
CA ARG A 479 -2.68 -8.38 5.40
C ARG A 479 -4.14 -8.11 5.07
N GLY A 480 -5.06 -8.94 5.56
CA GLY A 480 -6.49 -8.81 5.35
C GLY A 480 -7.05 -7.55 6.01
N VAL A 481 -6.63 -7.20 7.22
CA VAL A 481 -7.10 -5.99 7.94
C VAL A 481 -6.79 -4.69 7.18
N PRO A 482 -5.53 -4.34 6.87
CA PRO A 482 -5.25 -3.11 6.11
C PRO A 482 -5.89 -3.14 4.72
N THR A 483 -5.99 -4.30 4.08
CA THR A 483 -6.66 -4.42 2.77
C THR A 483 -8.16 -4.12 2.87
N ALA A 484 -8.85 -4.69 3.86
CA ALA A 484 -10.26 -4.44 4.12
C ALA A 484 -10.54 -2.97 4.43
N TRP A 485 -9.69 -2.36 5.26
CA TRP A 485 -9.83 -0.97 5.65
C TRP A 485 -9.52 -0.02 4.49
N ALA A 486 -8.51 -0.36 3.66
CA ALA A 486 -8.21 0.39 2.44
C ALA A 486 -9.34 0.32 1.41
N ILE A 487 -9.99 -0.83 1.24
CA ILE A 487 -11.19 -0.96 0.40
C ILE A 487 -12.24 0.05 0.84
N LYS A 488 -12.61 0.04 2.13
CA LYS A 488 -13.63 0.97 2.66
C LYS A 488 -13.23 2.43 2.46
N ALA A 489 -11.98 2.77 2.78
CA ALA A 489 -11.46 4.12 2.65
C ALA A 489 -11.55 4.65 1.21
N LEU A 490 -11.18 3.81 0.23
CA LEU A 490 -11.16 4.16 -1.19
C LEU A 490 -12.56 4.11 -1.83
N GLU A 491 -13.47 3.28 -1.32
CA GLU A 491 -14.89 3.32 -1.73
C GLU A 491 -15.57 4.63 -1.30
N HIS A 492 -15.29 5.09 -0.07
CA HIS A 492 -15.81 6.37 0.42
C HIS A 492 -15.31 7.57 -0.41
N GLU A 493 -14.03 7.56 -0.82
CA GLU A 493 -13.48 8.59 -1.72
C GLU A 493 -14.26 8.68 -3.04
N LYS A 494 -14.58 7.52 -3.65
CA LYS A 494 -15.35 7.48 -4.90
C LYS A 494 -16.76 8.05 -4.73
N ILE A 495 -17.43 7.76 -3.61
CA ILE A 495 -18.77 8.29 -3.33
C ILE A 495 -18.72 9.81 -3.26
N LEU A 496 -17.77 10.39 -2.50
CA LEU A 496 -17.60 11.84 -2.43
C LEU A 496 -17.27 12.47 -3.79
N ALA A 497 -16.43 11.82 -4.59
CA ALA A 497 -16.08 12.29 -5.93
C ALA A 497 -17.31 12.29 -6.87
N HIS A 498 -18.24 11.34 -6.72
CA HIS A 498 -19.50 11.30 -7.47
C HIS A 498 -20.51 12.35 -6.98
N GLU A 499 -20.61 12.60 -5.68
CA GLU A 499 -21.51 13.62 -5.12
C GLU A 499 -21.07 15.06 -5.44
N LEU A 500 -19.79 15.26 -5.76
CA LEU A 500 -19.23 16.56 -6.17
C LEU A 500 -19.28 16.81 -7.69
N GLN A 501 -19.76 15.85 -8.49
CA GLN A 501 -19.99 16.05 -9.92
C GLN A 501 -21.40 16.66 -10.15
N PRO A 502 -21.51 17.85 -10.78
CA PRO A 502 -22.77 18.58 -10.93
C PRO A 502 -23.81 17.91 -11.84
#